data_AF-E0UH52-F1
#
_entry.id   AF-E0UH52-F1
#
_cell.length_a   1.000
_cell.length_b   1.000
_cell.length_c   1.000
_cell.angle_alpha   90.00
_cell.angle_beta   90.00
_cell.angle_gamma   90.00
#
_symmetry.space_group_name_H-M   'P 1'
#
loop_
_entity.id
_entity.type
_entity.pdbx_description
1 polymer ?
#
loop_
_entity_poly.entity_id
_entity_poly.type
_entity_poly.pdbx_seq_one_letter_code
_entity_poly.pdbx_strand_id
1 'polypeptide(L)'
;MAYTNEPIGRVTAERQVPVTVKSYHDRVRWGPIFAGFVVALSTQLILSSLGTAIGLSGLSNSGSPRSDAGDVGSAIGIWSIISLFISLLIGGWITSRTCGPINKSTALLNAAILWATTLTIGSWLLASGITGAFGVVASNAGEIINQGVNVPNNAPNITAQQTRDIAGNVAKVGWYFTLGSLLGLAAALIGASIGARNPRNTANHTEAY
;
A
#
# COMPACT_ATOMS: atom_id res chain seq x y z
N MET A 1 30.84 -3.49 -80.24
CA MET A 1 30.62 -4.15 -78.93
C MET A 1 30.68 -3.05 -77.88
N ALA A 2 29.53 -2.62 -77.37
CA ALA A 2 29.45 -1.54 -76.39
C ALA A 2 29.41 -2.15 -74.98
N TYR A 3 30.41 -1.83 -74.17
CA TYR A 3 30.40 -2.18 -72.74
C TYR A 3 29.44 -1.24 -72.02
N THR A 4 28.25 -1.72 -71.67
CA THR A 4 27.37 -1.04 -70.72
C THR A 4 27.92 -1.26 -69.32
N ASN A 5 28.54 -0.23 -68.75
CA ASN A 5 28.79 -0.15 -67.32
C ASN A 5 27.43 0.00 -66.62
N GLU A 6 26.79 -1.11 -66.26
CA GLU A 6 25.75 -1.04 -65.25
C GLU A 6 26.43 -0.72 -63.91
N PRO A 7 26.03 0.37 -63.22
CA PRO A 7 26.57 0.66 -61.90
C PRO A 7 26.20 -0.49 -60.96
N ILE A 8 27.23 -1.21 -60.54
CA ILE A 8 27.19 -2.27 -59.56
C ILE A 8 26.52 -1.73 -58.29
N GLY A 9 25.33 -2.26 -57.98
CA GLY A 9 24.63 -1.97 -56.75
C GLY A 9 23.86 -0.66 -56.75
N ARG A 10 22.65 -0.68 -57.32
CA ARG A 10 21.54 -0.08 -56.56
C ARG A 10 21.46 -0.86 -55.26
N VAL A 11 22.16 -0.38 -54.24
CA VAL A 11 21.73 -0.62 -52.86
C VAL A 11 20.36 0.03 -52.81
N THR A 12 19.33 -0.75 -53.09
CA THR A 12 17.98 -0.41 -52.67
C THR A 12 18.17 -0.13 -51.18
N ALA A 13 18.05 1.13 -50.77
CA ALA A 13 17.98 1.46 -49.37
C ALA A 13 16.79 0.66 -48.88
N GLU A 14 17.05 -0.52 -48.32
CA GLU A 14 16.02 -1.35 -47.74
C GLU A 14 15.41 -0.45 -46.71
N ARG A 15 14.20 0.03 -47.00
CA ARG A 15 13.44 0.85 -46.09
C ARG A 15 13.37 -0.01 -44.85
N GLN A 16 14.19 0.35 -43.86
CA GLN A 16 14.15 -0.23 -42.53
C GLN A 16 12.76 0.15 -42.05
N VAL A 17 11.77 -0.68 -42.35
CA VAL A 17 10.44 -0.54 -41.78
C VAL A 17 10.72 -0.73 -40.30
N PRO A 18 10.58 0.30 -39.46
CA PRO A 18 10.81 0.12 -38.04
C PRO A 18 9.79 -0.92 -37.62
N VAL A 19 10.23 -2.16 -37.45
CA VAL A 19 9.42 -3.20 -36.83
C VAL A 19 9.30 -2.72 -35.40
N THR A 20 8.26 -1.93 -35.16
CA THR A 20 7.88 -1.56 -33.81
C THR A 20 7.45 -2.86 -33.18
N VAL A 21 8.40 -3.56 -32.56
CA VAL A 21 8.10 -4.70 -31.71
C VAL A 21 7.27 -4.10 -30.60
N LYS A 22 5.95 -4.26 -30.68
CA LYS A 22 5.03 -3.88 -29.62
C LYS A 22 5.30 -4.87 -28.49
N SER A 23 6.33 -4.59 -27.70
CA SER A 23 6.64 -5.39 -26.52
C SER A 23 5.45 -5.29 -25.59
N TYR A 24 4.68 -6.38 -25.52
CA TYR A 24 3.64 -6.56 -24.53
C TYR A 24 4.32 -6.60 -23.17
N HIS A 25 4.32 -5.46 -22.49
CA HIS A 25 4.73 -5.39 -21.11
C HIS A 25 3.53 -5.73 -20.24
N ASP A 26 3.75 -6.64 -19.30
CA ASP A 26 2.74 -6.92 -18.29
C ASP A 26 2.41 -5.63 -17.53
N ARG A 27 1.12 -5.38 -17.33
CA ARG A 27 0.65 -4.18 -16.64
C ARG A 27 0.91 -4.30 -15.14
N VAL A 28 1.03 -5.51 -14.63
CA VAL A 28 1.30 -5.78 -13.21
C VAL A 28 2.77 -6.17 -13.04
N ARG A 29 3.50 -5.44 -12.20
CA ARG A 29 4.93 -5.68 -11.94
C ARG A 29 5.13 -6.05 -10.47
N TRP A 30 5.30 -7.34 -10.20
CA TRP A 30 5.43 -7.88 -8.84
C TRP A 30 6.66 -7.38 -8.06
N GLY A 31 7.80 -7.16 -8.73
CA GLY A 31 9.01 -6.63 -8.08
C GLY A 31 8.77 -5.27 -7.40
N PRO A 32 8.29 -4.25 -8.14
CA PRO A 32 7.87 -2.97 -7.57
C PRO A 32 6.82 -3.06 -6.46
N ILE A 33 5.81 -3.93 -6.62
CA ILE A 33 4.76 -4.13 -5.60
C ILE A 33 5.38 -4.64 -4.29
N PHE A 34 6.27 -5.63 -4.38
CA PHE A 34 6.93 -6.17 -3.19
C PHE A 34 7.86 -5.15 -2.54
N ALA A 35 8.61 -4.38 -3.33
CA ALA A 35 9.46 -3.30 -2.82
C ALA A 35 8.63 -2.23 -2.07
N GLY A 36 7.51 -1.80 -2.65
CA GLY A 36 6.59 -0.86 -2.01
C GLY A 36 5.97 -1.43 -0.73
N PHE A 37 5.64 -2.72 -0.71
CA PHE A 37 5.08 -3.40 0.46
C PHE A 37 6.06 -3.42 1.62
N VAL A 38 7.32 -3.80 1.36
CA VAL A 38 8.37 -3.82 2.39
C VAL A 38 8.61 -2.42 2.94
N VAL A 39 8.69 -1.39 2.08
CA VAL A 39 8.87 -0.01 2.55
C VAL A 39 7.67 0.46 3.37
N ALA A 40 6.45 0.17 2.94
CA ALA A 40 5.25 0.49 3.71
C ALA A 40 5.31 -0.13 5.11
N LEU A 41 5.65 -1.42 5.21
CA LEU A 41 5.81 -2.09 6.50
C LEU A 41 6.90 -1.46 7.38
N SER A 42 8.08 -1.17 6.82
CA SER A 42 9.16 -0.52 7.57
C SER A 42 8.74 0.86 8.08
N THR A 43 8.12 1.68 7.24
CA THR A 43 7.58 2.99 7.63
C THR A 43 6.53 2.85 8.73
N GLN A 44 5.61 1.89 8.59
CA GLN A 44 4.57 1.66 9.59
C GLN A 44 5.18 1.32 10.95
N LEU A 45 6.18 0.45 11.00
CA LEU A 45 6.83 0.05 12.24
C LEU A 45 7.52 1.24 12.94
N ILE A 46 8.23 2.06 12.17
CA ILE A 46 8.91 3.26 12.70
C ILE A 46 7.87 4.23 13.27
N LEU A 47 6.85 4.60 12.49
CA LEU A 47 5.82 5.54 12.94
C LEU A 47 5.01 5.00 14.13
N SER A 48 4.74 3.69 14.15
CA SER A 48 4.05 3.05 15.27
C SER A 48 4.90 3.12 16.54
N SER A 49 6.19 2.77 16.46
CA SER A 49 7.10 2.88 17.61
C SER A 49 7.21 4.32 18.13
N LEU A 50 7.21 5.31 17.22
CA LEU A 50 7.24 6.71 17.58
C LEU A 50 5.96 7.13 18.32
N GLY A 51 4.80 6.77 17.82
CA GLY A 51 3.52 7.08 18.47
C GLY A 51 3.40 6.44 19.85
N THR A 52 3.79 5.17 19.96
CA THR A 52 3.82 4.46 21.24
C THR A 52 4.80 5.12 22.21
N ALA A 53 6.02 5.48 21.77
CA ALA A 53 6.99 6.16 22.61
C ALA A 53 6.47 7.51 23.11
N ILE A 54 5.85 8.32 22.25
CA ILE A 54 5.26 9.61 22.62
C ILE A 54 4.09 9.41 23.60
N GLY A 55 3.16 8.49 23.28
CA GLY A 55 1.99 8.22 24.12
C GLY A 55 2.36 7.70 25.52
N LEU A 56 3.32 6.77 25.59
CA LEU A 56 3.82 6.25 26.86
C LEU A 56 4.64 7.27 27.65
N SER A 57 5.43 8.12 26.97
CA SER A 57 6.16 9.20 27.63
C SER A 57 5.23 10.26 28.23
N GLY A 58 4.09 10.52 27.57
CA GLY A 58 3.03 11.37 28.12
C GLY A 58 2.49 10.84 29.45
N LEU A 59 2.26 9.53 29.54
CA LEU A 59 1.82 8.86 30.77
C LEU A 59 2.88 8.86 31.87
N SER A 60 4.17 8.71 31.52
CA SER A 60 5.24 8.73 32.53
C SER A 60 5.49 10.13 33.11
N ASN A 61 5.22 11.19 32.32
CA ASN A 61 5.42 12.58 32.74
C ASN A 61 4.17 13.23 33.35
N SER A 62 2.97 12.67 33.15
CA SER A 62 1.75 13.16 33.77
C SER A 62 1.71 12.70 35.23
N GLY A 63 1.92 13.61 36.19
CA GLY A 63 1.63 13.38 37.60
C GLY A 63 0.13 13.21 37.93
N SER A 64 -0.70 12.99 36.90
CA SER A 64 -2.16 12.86 36.98
C SER A 64 -2.56 11.44 37.39
N PRO A 65 -3.67 11.25 38.12
CA PRO A 65 -4.22 9.93 38.40
C PRO A 65 -4.46 9.12 37.12
N ARG A 66 -4.36 7.79 37.22
CA ARG A 66 -4.56 6.80 36.12
C ARG A 66 -5.92 6.88 35.39
N SER A 67 -6.79 7.83 35.72
CA SER A 67 -8.04 8.13 35.02
C SER A 67 -7.85 8.62 33.58
N ASP A 68 -6.69 9.18 33.23
CA ASP A 68 -6.39 9.69 31.88
C ASP A 68 -5.90 8.60 30.90
N ALA A 69 -5.77 7.35 31.36
CA ALA A 69 -5.29 6.24 30.54
C ALA A 69 -6.19 5.92 29.34
N GLY A 70 -7.50 6.20 29.45
CA GLY A 70 -8.44 6.05 28.33
C GLY A 70 -8.20 7.08 27.21
N ASP A 71 -7.85 8.31 27.58
CA ASP A 71 -7.61 9.38 26.60
C ASP A 71 -6.32 9.14 25.81
N VAL A 72 -5.28 8.60 26.48
CA VAL A 72 -4.02 8.21 25.83
C VAL A 72 -4.18 7.00 24.92
N GLY A 73 -5.00 6.02 25.29
CA GLY A 73 -5.35 4.89 24.41
C GLY A 73 -5.91 5.38 23.08
N SER A 74 -6.88 6.29 23.15
CA SER A 74 -7.54 6.85 21.98
C SER A 74 -6.58 7.64 21.08
N ALA A 75 -5.66 8.40 21.68
CA ALA A 75 -4.62 9.12 20.96
C ALA A 75 -3.65 8.19 20.22
N ILE A 76 -3.23 7.09 20.86
CA ILE A 76 -2.38 6.07 20.24
C ILE A 76 -3.12 5.37 19.08
N GLY A 77 -4.41 5.09 19.26
CA GLY A 77 -5.26 4.51 18.22
C GLY A 77 -5.37 5.41 16.99
N ILE A 78 -5.69 6.69 17.18
CA ILE A 78 -5.78 7.69 16.10
C ILE A 78 -4.44 7.85 15.38
N TRP A 79 -3.33 7.97 16.14
CA TRP A 79 -1.98 8.07 15.55
C TRP A 79 -1.65 6.88 14.65
N SER A 80 -2.10 5.70 15.02
CA SER A 80 -1.77 4.47 14.30
C SER A 80 -2.54 4.35 12.98
N ILE A 81 -3.77 4.86 12.94
CA ILE A 81 -4.54 5.02 11.71
C ILE A 81 -3.84 6.02 10.77
N ILE A 82 -3.40 7.17 11.31
CA ILE A 82 -2.65 8.17 10.55
C ILE A 82 -1.36 7.57 9.99
N SER A 83 -0.62 6.84 10.81
CA SER A 83 0.62 6.15 10.44
C SER A 83 0.40 5.16 9.30
N LEU A 84 -0.69 4.40 9.36
CA LEU A 84 -1.07 3.44 8.33
C LEU A 84 -1.32 4.12 6.99
N PHE A 85 -2.01 5.27 6.98
CA PHE A 85 -2.22 6.04 5.75
C PHE A 85 -0.92 6.62 5.19
N ILE A 86 -0.05 7.15 6.04
CA ILE A 86 1.27 7.66 5.62
C ILE A 86 2.12 6.54 5.02
N SER A 87 2.14 5.37 5.68
CA SER A 87 2.83 4.17 5.22
C SER A 87 2.35 3.71 3.84
N LEU A 88 1.03 3.61 3.63
CA LEU A 88 0.45 3.20 2.34
C LEU A 88 0.71 4.23 1.24
N LEU A 89 0.69 5.52 1.57
CA LEU A 89 1.07 6.59 0.64
C LEU A 89 2.52 6.41 0.18
N ILE A 90 3.45 6.20 1.11
CA ILE A 90 4.87 5.99 0.78
C ILE A 90 5.06 4.69 -0.01
N GLY A 91 4.39 3.60 0.37
CA GLY A 91 4.44 2.33 -0.37
C GLY A 91 3.92 2.46 -1.81
N GLY A 92 2.79 3.15 -1.99
CA GLY A 92 2.23 3.45 -3.32
C GLY A 92 3.18 4.30 -4.15
N TRP A 93 3.83 5.29 -3.53
CA TRP A 93 4.85 6.11 -4.17
C TRP A 93 6.08 5.31 -4.62
N ILE A 94 6.61 4.43 -3.77
CA ILE A 94 7.75 3.55 -4.11
C ILE A 94 7.37 2.59 -5.24
N THR A 95 6.18 2.01 -5.18
CA THR A 95 5.69 1.07 -6.20
C THR A 95 5.66 1.76 -7.56
N SER A 96 5.11 2.97 -7.67
CA SER A 96 5.06 3.67 -8.95
C SER A 96 6.44 4.16 -9.42
N ARG A 97 7.31 4.57 -8.49
CA ARG A 97 8.69 5.02 -8.79
C ARG A 97 9.56 3.91 -9.36
N THR A 98 9.42 2.70 -8.84
CA THR A 98 10.23 1.53 -9.21
C THR A 98 9.69 0.80 -10.44
N CYS A 99 8.45 1.07 -10.83
CA CYS A 99 7.82 0.52 -12.02
C CYS A 99 8.39 1.03 -13.37
N GLY A 100 9.53 1.73 -13.46
CA GLY A 100 10.08 2.16 -14.76
C GLY A 100 9.17 3.16 -15.51
N PRO A 101 9.35 3.37 -16.83
CA PRO A 101 8.52 4.30 -17.61
C PRO A 101 7.10 3.74 -17.80
N ILE A 102 6.21 4.05 -16.87
CA ILE A 102 4.81 3.61 -16.90
C ILE A 102 3.87 4.80 -17.04
N ASN A 103 2.75 4.57 -17.73
CA ASN A 103 1.65 5.52 -17.76
C ASN A 103 0.97 5.61 -16.38
N LYS A 104 0.24 6.71 -16.13
CA LYS A 104 -0.43 6.95 -14.84
C LYS A 104 -1.42 5.84 -14.48
N SER A 105 -2.14 5.28 -15.46
CA SER A 105 -3.11 4.21 -15.24
C SER A 105 -2.45 2.92 -14.71
N THR A 106 -1.28 2.54 -15.25
CA THR A 106 -0.52 1.39 -14.77
C THR A 106 0.06 1.65 -13.37
N ALA A 107 0.47 2.88 -13.06
CA ALA A 107 0.91 3.24 -11.70
C ALA A 107 -0.18 3.02 -10.66
N LEU A 108 -1.39 3.52 -10.95
CA LEU A 108 -2.57 3.36 -10.08
C LEU A 108 -2.96 1.89 -9.92
N LEU A 109 -2.91 1.09 -11.01
CA LEU A 109 -3.19 -0.34 -10.95
C LEU A 109 -2.22 -1.07 -10.01
N ASN A 110 -0.91 -0.83 -10.14
CA ASN A 110 0.08 -1.51 -9.29
C ASN A 110 -0.05 -1.09 -7.82
N ALA A 111 -0.45 0.15 -7.54
CA ALA A 111 -0.71 0.60 -6.18
C ALA A 111 -2.01 0.02 -5.58
N ALA A 112 -3.05 -0.18 -6.39
CA ALA A 112 -4.24 -0.92 -5.96
C ALA A 112 -3.90 -2.37 -5.63
N ILE A 113 -3.04 -3.01 -6.44
CA ILE A 113 -2.58 -4.39 -6.18
C ILE A 113 -1.69 -4.45 -4.94
N LEU A 114 -0.81 -3.46 -4.72
CA LEU A 114 -0.07 -3.30 -3.48
C LEU A 114 -1.03 -3.27 -2.28
N TRP A 115 -2.04 -2.39 -2.31
CA TRP A 115 -3.03 -2.29 -1.24
C TRP A 115 -3.75 -3.62 -0.98
N ALA A 116 -4.21 -4.30 -2.03
CA ALA A 116 -4.87 -5.61 -1.91
C ALA A 116 -3.91 -6.68 -1.36
N THR A 117 -2.64 -6.62 -1.74
CA THR A 117 -1.59 -7.51 -1.22
C THR A 117 -1.37 -7.29 0.27
N THR A 118 -1.30 -6.03 0.71
CA THR A 118 -1.18 -5.67 2.13
C THR A 118 -2.36 -6.20 2.94
N LEU A 119 -3.59 -6.04 2.43
CA LEU A 119 -4.78 -6.58 3.10
C LEU A 119 -4.76 -8.10 3.16
N THR A 120 -4.43 -8.77 2.05
CA THR A 120 -4.42 -10.24 1.98
C THR A 120 -3.42 -10.83 2.96
N ILE A 121 -2.19 -10.32 2.96
CA ILE A 121 -1.13 -10.76 3.87
C ILE A 121 -1.48 -10.40 5.31
N GLY A 122 -2.00 -9.20 5.55
CA GLY A 122 -2.44 -8.75 6.87
C GLY A 122 -3.55 -9.64 7.45
N SER A 123 -4.59 -9.93 6.68
CA SER A 123 -5.68 -10.83 7.08
C SER A 123 -5.19 -12.25 7.34
N TRP A 124 -4.28 -12.77 6.50
CA TRP A 124 -3.71 -14.10 6.71
C TRP A 124 -2.88 -14.18 7.99
N LEU A 125 -2.07 -13.16 8.29
CA LEU A 125 -1.29 -13.10 9.53
C LEU A 125 -2.18 -13.00 10.78
N LEU A 126 -3.23 -12.18 10.72
CA LEU A 126 -4.22 -12.07 11.80
C LEU A 126 -4.92 -13.42 12.04
N ALA A 127 -5.33 -14.11 10.98
CA ALA A 127 -5.94 -15.44 11.07
C ALA A 127 -4.96 -16.50 11.60
N SER A 128 -3.67 -16.35 11.32
CA SER A 128 -2.62 -17.29 11.74
C SER A 128 -2.16 -17.10 13.20
N GLY A 129 -2.61 -16.06 13.91
CA GLY A 129 -2.24 -15.79 15.30
C GLY A 129 -0.77 -15.40 15.51
N ILE A 130 -0.04 -15.08 14.44
CA ILE A 130 1.36 -14.66 14.48
C ILE A 130 1.42 -13.19 14.92
N THR A 131 1.29 -12.96 16.23
CA THR A 131 1.24 -11.61 16.83
C THR A 131 2.63 -11.02 17.10
N GLY A 132 3.70 -11.82 17.03
CA GLY A 132 5.04 -11.42 17.53
C GLY A 132 5.73 -10.25 16.79
N ALA A 133 5.53 -10.09 15.48
CA ALA A 133 6.13 -9.00 14.69
C ALA A 133 5.20 -7.78 14.52
N PHE A 134 3.89 -7.98 14.66
CA PHE A 134 2.86 -6.94 14.61
C PHE A 134 2.39 -6.53 16.01
N GLY A 135 3.06 -6.94 17.08
CA GLY A 135 2.67 -6.65 18.47
C GLY A 135 2.47 -5.16 18.76
N VAL A 136 3.23 -4.29 18.09
CA VAL A 136 3.07 -2.82 18.14
C VAL A 136 1.82 -2.35 17.39
N VAL A 137 1.48 -2.98 16.26
CA VAL A 137 0.23 -2.69 15.51
C VAL A 137 -0.97 -3.23 16.28
N ALA A 138 -0.86 -4.38 16.95
CA ALA A 138 -1.89 -4.99 17.77
C ALA A 138 -2.11 -4.23 19.10
N SER A 139 -1.07 -3.70 19.72
CA SER A 139 -1.20 -2.82 20.90
C SER A 139 -1.88 -1.50 20.55
N ASN A 140 -1.62 -1.00 19.34
CA ASN A 140 -2.17 0.26 18.86
C ASN A 140 -3.60 0.14 18.30
N ALA A 141 -3.90 -0.98 17.65
CA ALA A 141 -5.27 -1.39 17.36
C ALA A 141 -5.98 -1.96 18.60
N GLY A 142 -5.30 -2.00 19.75
CA GLY A 142 -5.80 -2.58 21.00
C GLY A 142 -7.12 -1.99 21.46
N GLU A 143 -7.45 -0.76 21.12
CA GLU A 143 -8.77 -0.19 21.46
C GLU A 143 -9.89 -0.67 20.52
N ILE A 144 -9.56 -1.01 19.28
CA ILE A 144 -10.45 -1.63 18.30
C ILE A 144 -10.57 -3.15 18.56
N ILE A 145 -9.49 -3.79 19.04
CA ILE A 145 -9.37 -5.23 19.27
C ILE A 145 -9.86 -5.64 20.67
N ASN A 146 -9.60 -4.84 21.71
CA ASN A 146 -10.10 -5.08 23.07
C ASN A 146 -11.63 -4.95 23.17
N GLN A 147 -12.27 -4.34 22.17
CA GLN A 147 -13.72 -4.30 22.05
C GLN A 147 -14.32 -5.53 21.33
N GLY A 148 -13.63 -6.67 21.23
CA GLY A 148 -14.33 -7.96 21.17
C GLY A 148 -14.14 -8.80 19.91
N VAL A 149 -12.92 -9.25 19.65
CA VAL A 149 -12.69 -10.49 18.89
C VAL A 149 -11.92 -11.49 19.75
N ASN A 150 -12.51 -11.85 20.89
CA ASN A 150 -12.29 -13.15 21.51
C ASN A 150 -13.58 -13.93 21.25
N VAL A 151 -13.73 -14.48 20.04
CA VAL A 151 -14.82 -15.42 19.77
C VAL A 151 -14.42 -16.72 20.46
N PRO A 152 -15.09 -17.14 21.54
CA PRO A 152 -14.75 -18.39 22.18
C PRO A 152 -15.09 -19.49 21.18
N ASN A 153 -14.07 -20.21 20.70
CA ASN A 153 -14.24 -21.33 19.76
C ASN A 153 -15.07 -22.49 20.32
N ASN A 154 -15.47 -22.43 21.61
CA ASN A 154 -16.39 -23.35 22.27
C ASN A 154 -17.28 -22.58 23.25
N ALA A 155 -18.56 -22.38 22.92
CA ALA A 155 -19.55 -21.91 23.89
C ALA A 155 -20.89 -22.63 23.67
N PRO A 156 -21.23 -23.65 24.50
CA PRO A 156 -22.51 -24.36 24.40
C PRO A 156 -23.75 -23.51 24.74
N ASN A 157 -23.60 -22.27 25.21
CA ASN A 157 -24.75 -21.41 25.52
C ASN A 157 -24.33 -19.93 25.57
N ILE A 158 -24.33 -19.23 24.43
CA ILE A 158 -24.13 -17.78 24.36
C ILE A 158 -25.48 -17.11 24.61
N THR A 159 -25.61 -16.32 25.69
CA THR A 159 -26.88 -15.65 26.00
C THR A 159 -27.28 -14.68 24.88
N ALA A 160 -28.58 -14.44 24.69
CA ALA A 160 -29.06 -13.49 23.66
C ALA A 160 -28.48 -12.07 23.82
N GLN A 161 -28.08 -11.70 25.05
CA GLN A 161 -27.42 -10.42 25.33
C GLN A 161 -25.96 -10.43 24.87
N GLN A 162 -25.18 -11.46 25.23
CA GLN A 162 -23.81 -11.63 24.75
C GLN A 162 -23.74 -11.72 23.22
N THR A 163 -24.69 -12.41 22.57
CA THR A 163 -24.77 -12.46 21.10
C THR A 163 -25.00 -11.08 20.49
N ARG A 164 -25.85 -10.24 21.09
CA ARG A 164 -26.07 -8.85 20.61
C ARG A 164 -24.85 -7.97 20.81
N ASP A 165 -24.16 -8.10 21.94
CA ASP A 165 -22.97 -7.30 22.23
C ASP A 165 -21.81 -7.68 21.30
N ILE A 166 -21.59 -8.99 21.09
CA ILE A 166 -20.59 -9.48 20.11
C ILE A 166 -20.99 -9.05 18.70
N ALA A 167 -22.24 -9.25 18.28
CA ALA A 167 -22.69 -8.85 16.95
C ALA A 167 -22.56 -7.34 16.70
N GLY A 168 -22.90 -6.52 17.70
CA GLY A 168 -22.77 -5.06 17.64
C GLY A 168 -21.30 -4.62 17.51
N ASN A 169 -20.40 -5.24 18.25
CA ASN A 169 -18.98 -4.92 18.19
C ASN A 169 -18.32 -5.41 16.91
N VAL A 170 -18.64 -6.64 16.47
CA VAL A 170 -18.19 -7.18 15.17
C VAL A 170 -18.70 -6.30 14.03
N ALA A 171 -19.94 -5.82 14.09
CA ALA A 171 -20.48 -4.90 13.08
C ALA A 171 -19.70 -3.57 13.05
N LYS A 172 -19.38 -2.98 14.21
CA LYS A 172 -18.55 -1.75 14.27
C LYS A 172 -17.15 -1.98 13.68
N VAL A 173 -16.49 -3.06 14.07
CA VAL A 173 -15.18 -3.44 13.52
C VAL A 173 -15.27 -3.64 12.00
N GLY A 174 -16.31 -4.31 11.51
CA GLY A 174 -16.55 -4.51 10.08
C GLY A 174 -16.73 -3.20 9.31
N TRP A 175 -17.48 -2.25 9.89
CA TRP A 175 -17.64 -0.90 9.30
C TRP A 175 -16.34 -0.12 9.29
N TYR A 176 -15.59 -0.09 10.41
CA TYR A 176 -14.30 0.59 10.47
C TYR A 176 -13.26 -0.04 9.55
N PHE A 177 -13.23 -1.36 9.45
CA PHE A 177 -12.37 -2.06 8.50
C PHE A 177 -12.72 -1.69 7.06
N THR A 178 -14.00 -1.73 6.69
CA THR A 178 -14.45 -1.42 5.33
C THR A 178 -14.07 0.02 4.96
N LEU A 179 -14.44 1.01 5.79
CA LEU A 179 -14.14 2.41 5.53
C LEU A 179 -12.64 2.70 5.57
N GLY A 180 -11.93 2.14 6.55
CA GLY A 180 -10.48 2.26 6.67
C GLY A 180 -9.74 1.67 5.47
N SER A 181 -10.22 0.53 4.93
CA SER A 181 -9.64 -0.10 3.76
C SER A 181 -9.76 0.77 2.51
N LEU A 182 -10.92 1.42 2.30
CA LEU A 182 -11.14 2.34 1.18
C LEU A 182 -10.27 3.60 1.29
N LEU A 183 -10.11 4.13 2.51
CA LEU A 183 -9.20 5.25 2.76
C LEU A 183 -7.74 4.85 2.53
N GLY A 184 -7.35 3.64 2.94
CA GLY A 184 -6.02 3.09 2.68
C GLY A 184 -5.74 2.93 1.18
N LEU A 185 -6.74 2.49 0.41
CA LEU A 185 -6.65 2.45 -1.04
C LEU A 185 -6.43 3.86 -1.61
N ALA A 186 -7.23 4.83 -1.18
CA ALA A 186 -7.08 6.22 -1.62
C ALA A 186 -5.67 6.75 -1.31
N ALA A 187 -5.13 6.50 -0.12
CA ALA A 187 -3.77 6.88 0.26
C ALA A 187 -2.71 6.26 -0.66
N ALA A 188 -2.81 4.96 -0.94
CA ALA A 188 -1.91 4.26 -1.85
C ALA A 188 -1.98 4.82 -3.28
N LEU A 189 -3.19 5.12 -3.78
CA LEU A 189 -3.40 5.71 -5.10
C LEU A 189 -2.84 7.13 -5.19
N ILE A 190 -3.00 7.95 -4.14
CA ILE A 190 -2.41 9.29 -4.05
C ILE A 190 -0.89 9.18 -4.12
N GLY A 191 -0.28 8.32 -3.31
CA GLY A 191 1.16 8.08 -3.32
C GLY A 191 1.67 7.67 -4.71
N ALA A 192 0.95 6.75 -5.36
CA ALA A 192 1.27 6.29 -6.69
C ALA A 192 1.19 7.39 -7.74
N SER A 193 0.17 8.26 -7.65
CA SER A 193 -0.03 9.39 -8.56
C SER A 193 1.12 10.40 -8.49
N ILE A 194 1.67 10.63 -7.30
CA ILE A 194 2.81 11.51 -7.06
C ILE A 194 4.11 10.88 -7.59
N GLY A 195 4.24 9.56 -7.50
CA GLY A 195 5.44 8.85 -7.97
C GLY A 195 5.47 8.60 -9.49
N ALA A 196 4.32 8.66 -10.17
CA ALA A 196 4.21 8.42 -11.61
C ALA A 196 4.81 9.59 -12.43
N ARG A 197 5.91 9.34 -13.15
CA ARG A 197 6.51 10.31 -14.08
C ARG A 197 5.91 10.15 -15.48
N ASN A 198 5.52 11.26 -16.11
CA ASN A 198 5.11 11.25 -17.52
C ASN A 198 6.32 10.97 -18.41
N PRO A 199 6.21 10.07 -19.42
CA PRO A 199 7.22 9.97 -20.46
C PRO A 199 7.30 11.31 -21.20
N ARG A 200 8.50 11.89 -21.32
CA ARG A 200 8.73 13.09 -22.13
C ARG A 200 8.54 12.70 -23.60
N ASN A 201 7.59 13.33 -24.27
CA ASN A 201 7.46 13.24 -25.73
C ASN A 201 8.63 14.02 -26.36
N THR A 202 9.78 13.38 -26.55
CA THR A 202 10.87 13.92 -27.39
C THR A 202 10.53 13.67 -28.85
N ALA A 203 9.64 14.50 -29.41
CA ALA A 203 9.22 14.41 -30.82
C ALA A 203 9.42 15.71 -31.61
N ASN A 204 10.24 16.67 -31.13
CA ASN A 204 10.41 17.97 -31.79
C ASN A 204 11.87 18.43 -31.94
N HIS A 205 12.83 17.53 -32.15
CA HIS A 205 14.17 17.91 -32.59
C HIS A 205 14.63 16.99 -33.72
N THR A 206 14.08 17.23 -34.91
CA THR A 206 14.63 16.70 -36.15
C THR A 206 14.54 17.82 -37.19
N GLU A 207 15.61 18.62 -37.19
CA GLU A 207 16.26 19.22 -38.37
C GLU A 207 15.43 20.10 -39.30
N ALA A 208 15.48 21.41 -39.04
CA ALA A 208 15.50 22.41 -40.08
C ALA A 208 16.98 22.65 -40.46
N TYR A 209 17.45 21.96 -41.49
CA TYR A 209 18.64 22.32 -42.27
C TYR A 209 18.25 22.35 -43.74
#